data_AF-F5SA59-F1
#
_entry.id   AF-F5SA59-F1
#
_cell.length_a   1.000
_cell.length_b   1.000
_cell.length_c   1.000
_cell.angle_alpha   90.00
_cell.angle_beta   90.00
_cell.angle_gamma   90.00
#
_symmetry.space_group_name_H-M   'P 1'
#
loop_
_entity.id
_entity.type
_entity.pdbx_description
1 polymer ?
#
loop_
_entity_poly.entity_id
_entity_poly.type
_entity_poly.pdbx_seq_one_letter_code
_entity_poly.pdbx_strand_id
1 'polypeptide(L)'
;MVSKLQWFYNLLGIKGIAKRCQRFCGFISQGKNDAYKYMNYERTTYDELKKDFLASAFGACRAKFHRGQVDGWMEHESEWGYASYDFESGFHLPIEKLMIHVINTITNAGRIAEAHRFHLCEINNILSKYATEELFADLNDEEKEDFLYDLEIILDNQLLEIVK
;
A
#
# COMPACT_ATOMS: atom_id res chain seq x y z
N MET A 1 5.28 16.14 30.05
CA MET A 1 4.73 15.11 29.14
C MET A 1 4.18 15.82 27.94
N VAL A 2 4.94 15.85 26.85
CA VAL A 2 4.48 16.38 25.56
C VAL A 2 3.83 15.19 24.85
N SER A 3 2.60 15.34 24.36
CA SER A 3 1.86 14.24 23.73
C SER A 3 2.61 13.74 22.49
N LYS A 4 2.58 12.42 22.25
CA LYS A 4 3.21 11.77 21.09
C LYS A 4 2.78 12.38 19.75
N LEU A 5 1.58 12.98 19.68
CA LEU A 5 1.10 13.74 18.52
C LEU A 5 1.93 14.99 18.21
N GLN A 6 2.51 15.67 19.20
CA GLN A 6 3.31 16.88 18.96
C GLN A 6 4.66 16.57 18.26
N TRP A 7 5.12 15.32 18.33
CA TRP A 7 6.34 14.88 17.66
C TRP A 7 6.11 14.71 16.14
N PHE A 8 4.93 14.21 15.76
CA PHE A 8 4.51 14.01 14.37
C PHE A 8 4.48 15.33 13.57
N TYR A 9 4.01 16.43 14.18
CA TYR A 9 3.99 17.75 13.54
C TYR A 9 5.40 18.33 13.28
N ASN A 10 6.40 17.92 14.05
CA ASN A 10 7.77 18.43 13.90
C ASN A 10 8.61 17.65 12.87
N LEU A 11 8.26 16.39 12.57
CA LEU A 11 8.97 15.57 11.58
C LEU A 11 8.61 15.94 10.13
N LEU A 12 7.39 16.45 9.92
CA LEU A 12 6.92 16.95 8.61
C LEU A 12 7.60 18.26 8.16
N GLY A 13 8.51 18.82 8.96
CA GLY A 13 9.34 19.98 8.63
C GLY A 13 10.56 19.68 7.72
N ILE A 14 10.83 18.42 7.36
CA ILE A 14 11.99 18.07 6.53
C ILE A 14 11.64 18.19 5.04
N LYS A 15 11.80 19.42 4.52
CA LYS A 15 12.00 19.66 3.08
C LYS A 15 13.26 18.90 2.64
N GLY A 16 13.14 17.75 1.96
CA GLY A 16 14.36 17.12 1.44
C GLY A 16 14.34 15.72 0.84
N ILE A 17 13.24 15.16 0.34
CA ILE A 17 13.31 13.84 -0.34
C ILE A 17 12.50 13.85 -1.64
N ALA A 18 12.90 14.69 -2.60
CA ALA A 18 12.21 14.80 -3.90
C ALA A 18 13.13 14.65 -5.12
N LYS A 19 14.30 14.00 -5.00
CA LYS A 19 15.27 13.95 -6.11
C LYS A 19 15.80 12.58 -6.54
N ARG A 20 15.19 11.45 -6.15
CA ARG A 20 15.69 10.13 -6.56
C ARG A 20 14.74 9.17 -7.26
N CYS A 21 13.43 9.47 -7.38
CA CYS A 21 12.47 8.58 -8.05
C CYS A 21 12.27 8.83 -9.56
N GLN A 22 13.01 9.76 -10.18
CA GLN A 22 12.76 10.17 -11.58
C GLN A 22 13.16 9.17 -12.68
N ARG A 23 13.68 7.97 -12.35
CA ARG A 23 14.21 7.03 -13.36
C ARG A 23 13.35 5.82 -13.70
N PHE A 24 12.20 5.62 -13.05
CA PHE A 24 11.32 4.47 -13.32
C PHE A 24 9.89 4.82 -13.76
N CYS A 25 9.44 6.06 -13.62
CA CYS A 25 8.09 6.46 -14.00
C CYS A 25 8.03 6.89 -15.48
N GLY A 26 7.85 5.92 -16.37
CA GLY A 26 7.40 6.15 -17.74
C GLY A 26 5.96 5.65 -17.91
N PHE A 27 5.06 6.56 -18.32
CA PHE A 27 3.63 6.34 -18.60
C PHE A 27 2.76 6.05 -17.37
N ILE A 28 1.62 6.71 -17.13
CA ILE A 28 0.46 6.82 -18.03
C ILE A 28 -0.20 8.20 -17.84
N SER A 29 -0.53 8.85 -18.96
CA SER A 29 -1.61 9.83 -19.01
C SER A 29 -2.82 9.18 -19.68
N GLN A 30 -3.97 9.24 -19.03
CA GLN A 30 -5.25 9.52 -19.66
C GLN A 30 -6.27 9.83 -18.58
N GLY A 31 -6.91 10.99 -18.74
CA GLY A 31 -7.90 11.51 -17.82
C GLY A 31 -9.32 11.41 -18.36
N LYS A 32 -10.24 11.69 -17.43
CA LYS A 32 -11.63 12.18 -17.60
C LYS A 32 -12.63 11.18 -18.19
N ASN A 33 -13.46 10.60 -17.32
CA ASN A 33 -14.93 10.83 -17.24
C ASN A 33 -15.66 9.74 -16.42
N ASP A 34 -15.45 9.65 -15.10
CA ASP A 34 -16.18 8.68 -14.26
C ASP A 34 -16.93 9.31 -13.07
N ALA A 35 -17.14 10.63 -13.08
CA ALA A 35 -17.71 11.36 -11.93
C ALA A 35 -19.12 10.90 -11.50
N TYR A 36 -19.85 10.17 -12.36
CA TYR A 36 -21.21 9.69 -12.06
C TYR A 36 -21.28 8.24 -11.56
N LYS A 37 -20.19 7.47 -11.55
CA LYS A 37 -20.21 6.05 -11.16
C LYS A 37 -20.05 5.83 -9.64
N TYR A 38 -19.66 6.86 -8.89
CA TYR A 38 -19.23 6.73 -7.48
C TYR A 38 -20.10 7.48 -6.46
N MET A 39 -21.31 7.93 -6.82
CA MET A 39 -22.21 8.61 -5.87
C MET A 39 -22.73 7.72 -4.72
N ASN A 40 -22.30 6.45 -4.64
CA ASN A 40 -22.61 5.55 -3.53
C ASN A 40 -21.48 4.53 -3.25
N TYR A 41 -20.23 4.91 -3.54
CA TYR A 41 -19.07 4.06 -3.24
C TYR A 41 -18.75 4.17 -1.75
N GLU A 42 -19.04 3.09 -1.01
CA GLU A 42 -18.66 2.98 0.39
C GLU A 42 -17.17 2.60 0.47
N ARG A 43 -16.42 3.43 1.20
CA ARG A 43 -14.98 3.30 1.38
C ARG A 43 -14.66 2.07 2.21
N THR A 44 -13.75 1.23 1.72
CA THR A 44 -13.33 0.01 2.44
C THR A 44 -12.35 0.37 3.57
N THR A 45 -12.59 -0.14 4.77
CA THR A 45 -11.75 0.15 5.94
C THR A 45 -10.39 -0.54 5.85
N TYR A 46 -9.41 -0.05 6.60
CA TYR A 46 -8.07 -0.65 6.63
C TYR A 46 -8.09 -2.14 7.06
N ASP A 47 -8.90 -2.48 8.05
CA ASP A 47 -9.04 -3.85 8.55
C ASP A 47 -9.72 -4.77 7.52
N GLU A 48 -10.77 -4.29 6.83
CA GLU A 48 -11.38 -5.02 5.72
C GLU A 48 -10.39 -5.25 4.59
N LEU A 49 -9.62 -4.23 4.20
CA LEU A 49 -8.56 -4.36 3.20
C LEU A 49 -7.51 -5.40 3.60
N LYS A 50 -7.07 -5.40 4.86
CA LYS A 50 -6.13 -6.43 5.38
C LYS A 50 -6.73 -7.83 5.26
N LYS A 51 -7.98 -8.01 5.68
CA LYS A 51 -8.68 -9.29 5.63
C LYS A 51 -8.85 -9.79 4.21
N ASP A 52 -9.32 -8.93 3.31
CA ASP A 52 -9.57 -9.28 1.92
C ASP A 52 -8.26 -9.59 1.18
N PHE A 53 -7.21 -8.81 1.43
CA PHE A 53 -5.88 -9.05 0.87
C PHE A 53 -5.30 -10.40 1.32
N LEU A 54 -5.39 -10.72 2.62
CA LEU A 54 -4.95 -12.01 3.16
C LEU A 54 -5.81 -13.17 2.65
N ALA A 55 -7.12 -12.95 2.47
CA ALA A 55 -8.02 -13.96 1.91
C ALA A 55 -7.70 -14.27 0.45
N SER A 56 -7.36 -13.25 -0.36
CA SER A 56 -6.89 -13.44 -1.74
C SER A 56 -5.58 -14.23 -1.77
N ALA A 57 -4.58 -13.85 -0.96
CA ALA A 57 -3.32 -14.58 -0.85
C ALA A 57 -3.54 -16.05 -0.43
N PHE A 58 -4.41 -16.30 0.55
CA PHE A 58 -4.79 -17.66 0.93
C PHE A 58 -5.48 -18.40 -0.23
N GLY A 59 -6.34 -17.72 -0.98
CA GLY A 59 -6.97 -18.24 -2.20
C GLY A 59 -5.95 -18.69 -3.25
N ALA A 60 -4.90 -17.90 -3.47
CA ALA A 60 -3.79 -18.24 -4.36
C ALA A 60 -3.08 -19.53 -3.91
N CYS A 61 -2.74 -19.62 -2.62
CA CYS A 61 -2.17 -20.83 -2.04
C CYS A 61 -3.08 -22.05 -2.24
N ARG A 62 -4.39 -21.89 -1.96
CA ARG A 62 -5.38 -22.96 -2.14
C ARG A 62 -5.48 -23.41 -3.60
N ALA A 63 -5.36 -22.50 -4.55
CA ALA A 63 -5.42 -22.81 -5.98
C ALA A 63 -4.28 -23.73 -6.44
N LYS A 64 -3.16 -23.80 -5.70
CA LYS A 64 -2.07 -24.75 -5.98
C LYS A 64 -2.45 -26.21 -5.69
N PHE A 65 -3.52 -26.46 -4.93
CA PHE A 65 -3.99 -27.80 -4.58
C PHE A 65 -5.08 -28.24 -5.57
N HIS A 66 -4.72 -29.01 -6.60
CA HIS A 66 -5.71 -29.60 -7.51
C HIS A 66 -5.27 -30.96 -8.02
N ARG A 67 -6.25 -31.77 -8.44
CA ARG A 67 -6.02 -33.11 -9.04
C ARG A 67 -5.21 -34.08 -8.17
N GLY A 68 -5.28 -33.93 -6.84
CA GLY A 68 -4.54 -34.77 -5.90
C GLY A 68 -3.04 -34.45 -5.82
N GLN A 69 -2.62 -33.30 -6.35
CA GLN A 69 -1.24 -32.83 -6.36
C GLN A 69 -1.16 -31.40 -5.83
N VAL A 70 0.06 -30.96 -5.53
CA VAL A 70 0.36 -29.57 -5.18
C VAL A 70 1.30 -29.02 -6.26
N ASP A 71 0.85 -28.01 -6.98
CA ASP A 71 1.64 -27.34 -8.00
C ASP A 71 2.78 -26.55 -7.39
N GLY A 72 3.95 -26.58 -8.02
CA GLY A 72 5.05 -25.68 -7.70
C GLY A 72 4.72 -24.22 -8.05
N TRP A 73 5.35 -23.28 -7.36
CA TRP A 73 5.34 -21.87 -7.72
C TRP A 73 6.33 -21.62 -8.87
N MET A 74 5.94 -20.82 -9.86
CA MET A 74 6.83 -20.37 -10.93
C MET A 74 7.82 -19.33 -10.39
N GLU A 75 8.90 -19.10 -11.14
CA GLU A 75 9.86 -18.04 -10.82
C GLU A 75 9.13 -16.69 -10.74
N HIS A 76 9.26 -16.01 -9.60
CA HIS A 76 8.56 -14.76 -9.25
C HIS A 76 7.04 -14.87 -8.98
N GLU A 77 6.45 -16.06 -9.01
CA GLU A 77 5.08 -16.28 -8.55
C GLU A 77 5.05 -16.26 -7.01
N SER A 78 4.08 -15.55 -6.44
CA SER A 78 3.81 -15.59 -5.00
C SER A 78 2.34 -15.30 -4.74
N GLU A 79 1.86 -15.76 -3.59
CA GLU A 79 0.55 -15.45 -3.05
C GLU A 79 0.34 -13.94 -2.90
N TRP A 80 1.40 -13.21 -2.57
CA TRP A 80 1.36 -11.76 -2.46
C TRP A 80 1.23 -11.10 -3.82
N GLY A 81 1.96 -11.56 -4.84
CA GLY A 81 1.83 -11.06 -6.20
C GLY A 81 0.42 -11.29 -6.78
N TYR A 82 -0.19 -12.43 -6.46
CA TYR A 82 -1.59 -12.72 -6.81
C TYR A 82 -2.54 -11.73 -6.14
N ALA A 83 -2.41 -11.54 -4.82
CA ALA A 83 -3.23 -10.57 -4.09
C ALA A 83 -3.00 -9.13 -4.61
N SER A 84 -1.76 -8.71 -4.84
CA SER A 84 -1.45 -7.40 -5.44
C SER A 84 -2.18 -7.19 -6.77
N TYR A 85 -2.23 -8.22 -7.62
CA TYR A 85 -2.88 -8.17 -8.92
C TYR A 85 -4.40 -8.02 -8.80
N ASP A 86 -5.05 -8.77 -7.91
CA ASP A 86 -6.50 -8.68 -7.66
C ASP A 86 -6.93 -7.26 -7.26
N PHE A 87 -6.06 -6.54 -6.54
CA PHE A 87 -6.34 -5.20 -6.01
C PHE A 87 -5.75 -4.05 -6.84
N GLU A 88 -5.02 -4.30 -7.92
CA GLU A 88 -4.32 -3.28 -8.73
C GLU A 88 -5.27 -2.20 -9.30
N SER A 89 -6.52 -2.56 -9.57
CA SER A 89 -7.54 -1.65 -10.14
C SER A 89 -8.78 -1.45 -9.26
N GLY A 90 -8.79 -2.01 -8.05
CA GLY A 90 -10.00 -2.12 -7.21
C GLY A 90 -10.39 -0.86 -6.44
N PHE A 91 -9.46 0.09 -6.27
CA PHE A 91 -9.66 1.23 -5.36
C PHE A 91 -9.61 2.57 -6.06
N HIS A 92 -10.54 3.44 -5.68
CA HIS A 92 -10.73 4.75 -6.30
C HIS A 92 -10.29 5.89 -5.39
N LEU A 93 -10.37 5.71 -4.07
CA LEU A 93 -10.00 6.75 -3.12
C LEU A 93 -8.50 6.75 -2.86
N PRO A 94 -7.86 7.94 -2.72
CA PRO A 94 -6.44 8.04 -2.41
C PRO A 94 -6.03 7.29 -1.13
N ILE A 95 -6.89 7.30 -0.12
CA ILE A 95 -6.61 6.64 1.17
C ILE A 95 -6.59 5.10 1.03
N GLU A 96 -7.53 4.51 0.29
CA GLU A 96 -7.56 3.06 0.04
C GLU A 96 -6.34 2.61 -0.76
N LYS A 97 -5.93 3.39 -1.76
CA LYS A 97 -4.71 3.14 -2.53
C LYS A 97 -3.48 3.16 -1.62
N LEU A 98 -3.40 4.15 -0.72
CA LEU A 98 -2.31 4.22 0.23
C LEU A 98 -2.31 3.00 1.16
N MET A 99 -3.46 2.64 1.72
CA MET A 99 -3.65 1.47 2.58
C MET A 99 -3.18 0.18 1.91
N ILE A 100 -3.55 -0.04 0.65
CA ILE A 100 -3.11 -1.21 -0.10
C ILE A 100 -1.60 -1.24 -0.30
N HIS A 101 -0.97 -0.12 -0.64
CA HIS A 101 0.49 -0.10 -0.76
C HIS A 101 1.19 -0.33 0.57
N VAL A 102 0.62 0.14 1.69
CA VAL A 102 1.11 -0.17 3.04
C VAL A 102 1.01 -1.68 3.31
N ILE A 103 -0.16 -2.29 3.06
CA ILE A 103 -0.39 -3.73 3.25
C ILE A 103 0.60 -4.55 2.42
N ASN A 104 0.74 -4.24 1.13
CA ASN A 104 1.67 -4.93 0.23
C ASN A 104 3.12 -4.81 0.71
N THR A 105 3.52 -3.64 1.21
CA THR A 105 4.88 -3.41 1.70
C THR A 105 5.16 -4.29 2.94
N ILE A 106 4.22 -4.36 3.88
CA ILE A 106 4.32 -5.16 5.11
C ILE A 106 4.31 -6.65 4.81
N THR A 107 3.36 -7.14 4.01
CA THR A 107 3.23 -8.58 3.72
C THR A 107 4.40 -9.11 2.90
N ASN A 108 4.93 -8.30 1.99
CA ASN A 108 6.13 -8.64 1.23
C ASN A 108 7.40 -8.59 2.08
N ALA A 109 7.49 -7.66 3.03
CA ALA A 109 8.64 -7.49 3.94
C ALA A 109 10.01 -7.49 3.22
N GLY A 110 10.07 -6.95 2.00
CA GLY A 110 11.29 -6.85 1.21
C GLY A 110 11.74 -8.15 0.53
N ARG A 111 10.95 -9.23 0.59
CA ARG A 111 11.27 -10.51 -0.09
C ARG A 111 11.42 -10.36 -1.61
N ILE A 112 10.70 -9.41 -2.21
CA ILE A 112 10.80 -9.06 -3.63
C ILE A 112 11.18 -7.59 -3.71
N ALA A 113 12.46 -7.32 -3.99
CA ALA A 113 13.03 -5.98 -3.93
C ALA A 113 12.37 -4.98 -4.90
N GLU A 114 12.02 -5.44 -6.10
CA GLU A 114 11.35 -4.63 -7.12
C GLU A 114 9.95 -4.21 -6.67
N ALA A 115 9.15 -5.16 -6.18
CA ALA A 115 7.80 -4.91 -5.66
C ALA A 115 7.84 -3.98 -4.45
N HIS A 116 8.76 -4.22 -3.52
CA HIS A 116 8.93 -3.37 -2.34
C HIS A 116 9.27 -1.91 -2.72
N ARG A 117 10.23 -1.71 -3.64
CA ARG A 117 10.57 -0.37 -4.15
C ARG A 117 9.40 0.31 -4.87
N PHE A 118 8.61 -0.45 -5.62
CA PHE A 118 7.42 0.06 -6.29
C PHE A 118 6.39 0.57 -5.28
N HIS A 119 6.02 -0.24 -4.28
CA HIS A 119 5.05 0.18 -3.28
C HIS A 119 5.54 1.34 -2.41
N LEU A 120 6.83 1.36 -2.02
CA LEU A 120 7.42 2.51 -1.34
C LEU A 120 7.35 3.79 -2.19
N CYS A 121 7.58 3.68 -3.51
CA CYS A 121 7.44 4.83 -4.41
C CYS A 121 6.00 5.33 -4.43
N GLU A 122 5.02 4.44 -4.55
CA GLU A 122 3.61 4.83 -4.59
C GLU A 122 3.11 5.43 -3.27
N ILE A 123 3.55 4.89 -2.11
CA ILE A 123 3.29 5.49 -0.79
C ILE A 123 3.78 6.95 -0.78
N ASN A 124 5.05 7.17 -1.13
CA ASN A 124 5.63 8.51 -1.15
C ASN A 124 4.93 9.44 -2.16
N ASN A 125 4.54 8.93 -3.32
CA ASN A 125 3.82 9.68 -4.34
C ASN A 125 2.45 10.17 -3.81
N ILE A 126 1.68 9.28 -3.17
CA ILE A 126 0.36 9.63 -2.60
C ILE A 126 0.53 10.66 -1.48
N LEU A 127 1.45 10.41 -0.53
CA LEU A 127 1.71 11.34 0.59
C LEU A 127 2.19 12.72 0.13
N SER A 128 2.90 12.80 -1.00
CA SER A 128 3.35 14.09 -1.56
C SER A 128 2.25 14.87 -2.29
N LYS A 129 1.18 14.19 -2.71
CA LYS A 129 0.15 14.73 -3.60
C LYS A 129 -1.08 15.25 -2.86
N TYR A 130 -1.42 14.65 -1.72
CA TYR A 130 -2.63 14.96 -0.95
C TYR A 130 -2.26 15.57 0.39
N ALA A 131 -3.05 16.52 0.87
CA ALA A 131 -2.89 17.06 2.22
C ALA A 131 -3.26 16.00 3.26
N THR A 132 -2.53 15.95 4.36
CA THR A 132 -2.74 15.00 5.48
C THR A 132 -4.17 15.07 6.00
N GLU A 133 -4.73 16.27 6.13
CA GLU A 133 -6.08 16.49 6.64
C GLU A 133 -7.13 15.91 5.71
N GLU A 134 -6.92 16.00 4.39
CA GLU A 134 -7.83 15.44 3.39
C GLU A 134 -7.71 13.92 3.32
N LEU A 135 -6.48 13.40 3.39
CA LEU A 135 -6.20 11.98 3.21
C LEU A 135 -6.74 11.13 4.36
N PHE A 136 -6.76 11.67 5.57
CA PHE A 136 -7.16 10.95 6.79
C PHE A 136 -8.49 11.46 7.39
N ALA A 137 -9.26 12.26 6.64
CA ALA A 137 -10.51 12.87 7.12
C ALA A 137 -11.57 11.84 7.54
N ASP A 138 -11.68 10.75 6.76
CA ASP A 138 -12.76 9.77 6.89
C ASP A 138 -12.39 8.57 7.78
N LEU A 139 -11.20 8.57 8.39
CA LEU A 139 -10.77 7.52 9.29
C LEU A 139 -11.28 7.80 10.70
N ASN A 140 -11.91 6.80 11.31
CA ASN A 140 -12.21 6.84 12.74
C ASN A 140 -10.91 6.66 13.56
N ASP A 141 -10.96 6.96 14.87
CA ASP A 141 -9.77 6.95 15.72
C ASP A 141 -9.07 5.57 15.79
N GLU A 142 -9.82 4.48 15.83
CA GLU A 142 -9.30 3.11 15.91
C GLU A 142 -8.59 2.71 14.61
N GLU A 143 -9.26 2.90 13.47
CA GLU A 143 -8.70 2.64 12.14
C GLU A 143 -7.46 3.50 11.88
N LYS A 144 -7.49 4.76 12.33
CA LYS A 144 -6.38 5.70 12.17
C LYS A 144 -5.17 5.30 13.02
N GLU A 145 -5.36 4.84 14.25
CA GLU A 145 -4.26 4.37 15.09
C GLU A 145 -3.56 3.15 14.47
N ASP A 146 -4.34 2.16 14.04
CA ASP A 146 -3.84 0.94 13.40
C ASP A 146 -3.11 1.24 12.08
N PHE A 147 -3.74 2.02 11.19
CA PHE A 147 -3.14 2.37 9.91
C PHE A 147 -1.88 3.24 10.02
N LEU A 148 -1.88 4.25 10.91
CA LEU A 148 -0.72 5.13 11.06
C LEU A 148 0.47 4.42 11.71
N TYR A 149 0.22 3.46 12.60
CA TYR A 149 1.29 2.63 13.18
C TYR A 149 2.05 1.86 12.08
N ASP A 150 1.31 1.19 11.19
CA ASP A 150 1.88 0.44 10.08
C ASP A 150 2.59 1.35 9.06
N LEU A 151 2.02 2.52 8.78
CA LEU A 151 2.65 3.52 7.91
C LEU A 151 3.95 4.07 8.51
N GLU A 152 3.99 4.37 9.82
CA GLU A 152 5.18 4.86 10.52
C GLU A 152 6.33 3.84 10.43
N ILE A 153 6.05 2.55 10.66
CA ILE A 153 7.04 1.49 10.51
C ILE A 153 7.67 1.51 9.12
N ILE A 154 6.86 1.65 8.06
CA ILE A 154 7.38 1.71 6.68
C ILE A 154 8.23 2.96 6.46
N LEU A 155 7.75 4.12 6.89
CA LEU A 155 8.43 5.40 6.67
C LEU A 155 9.78 5.47 7.39
N ASP A 156 9.92 4.81 8.53
CA ASP A 156 11.17 4.69 9.28
C ASP A 156 12.14 3.65 8.68
N ASN A 157 11.66 2.74 7.82
CA ASN A 157 12.42 1.58 7.33
C ASN A 157 12.41 1.47 5.79
N GLN A 158 12.73 2.56 5.09
CA GLN A 158 12.68 2.60 3.61
C GLN A 158 13.86 1.94 2.89
N LEU A 159 14.89 1.48 3.62
CA LEU A 159 16.08 0.88 3.04
C LEU A 159 16.01 -0.64 3.14
N LEU A 160 16.20 -1.31 2.00
CA LEU A 160 16.37 -2.76 1.98
C LEU A 160 17.81 -3.13 2.32
N GLU A 161 17.97 -4.16 3.16
CA GLU A 161 19.26 -4.78 3.38
C GLU A 161 19.75 -5.44 2.09
N ILE A 162 21.00 -5.15 1.70
CA ILE A 162 21.65 -5.82 0.58
C ILE A 162 22.33 -7.06 1.15
N VAL A 163 21.63 -8.20 1.12
CA VAL A 163 22.24 -9.49 1.44
C VAL A 163 23.15 -9.87 0.27
N LYS A 164 24.45 -9.96 0.56
CA LYS A 164 25.49 -10.34 -0.40
C LYS A 164 25.60 -11.85 -0.55
#